data_AF-A0A7R9CN83-F1
#
_entry.id   AF-A0A7R9CN83-F1
#
_cell.length_a   1.000
_cell.length_b   1.000
_cell.length_c   1.000
_cell.angle_alpha   90.00
_cell.angle_beta   90.00
_cell.angle_gamma   90.00
#
_symmetry.space_group_name_H-M   'P 1'
#
loop_
_entity.id
_entity.type
_entity.pdbx_description
1 polymer ?
#
loop_
_entity_poly.entity_id
_entity_poly.type
_entity_poly.pdbx_seq_one_letter_code
_entity_poly.pdbx_strand_id
1 'polypeptide(L)'
;MPGMEDNKKEPHFSMVHNRAIDEVWYQRAVEQHEFEPDCFVYSVPFDAASRNDTLVTASHAVFIKSSGRTAPAAVVGFQFQHSALLALFKNITYACHDPYCVKTCESDALGCYVLDNNAYIVVSKEIKDTGRFFGDIDGYVMENLVKEKIYKKIHMFDYQAVCFRGEPTKSQGSILMTPLNHLKWMLEWTLANALWMFAQTNLHHMWYGDGAYGSEHRDYDGLYVDSVNTNEDDEEGEESEGTAKPTDPPYEKMQINRTRPDACDAEMDLYKLVKYSQKDQSPYQNKQMACMRPYVVQAIPYSNMILLVVDLTCPRTAVPMSIFPIEVEYRNFSLACYKAHFFDLHRTRPLSCINNHTKESEIEHLCGGSSIIQLSLLLLFPSWALAYFVFSER
;
A
#
# COMPACT_ATOMS: atom_id res chain seq x y z
N MET A 1 39.08 -8.31 -24.31
CA MET A 1 38.46 -9.31 -23.42
C MET A 1 37.32 -8.59 -22.71
N PRO A 2 36.07 -8.85 -23.09
CA PRO A 2 34.91 -8.22 -22.48
C PRO A 2 34.70 -8.77 -21.07
N GLY A 3 34.34 -7.87 -20.15
CA GLY A 3 34.16 -8.13 -18.73
C GLY A 3 33.12 -9.21 -18.44
N MET A 4 33.43 -10.01 -17.44
CA MET A 4 32.56 -11.01 -16.84
C MET A 4 31.44 -10.26 -16.10
N GLU A 5 30.23 -10.32 -16.64
CA GLU A 5 29.04 -9.89 -15.89
C GLU A 5 28.94 -10.78 -14.65
N ASP A 6 29.08 -10.16 -13.48
CA ASP A 6 28.78 -10.80 -12.21
C ASP A 6 27.29 -11.17 -12.22
N ASN A 7 27.02 -12.46 -12.49
CA ASN A 7 25.75 -13.09 -12.16
C ASN A 7 25.51 -12.84 -10.66
N LYS A 8 24.69 -11.85 -10.32
CA LYS A 8 24.12 -11.69 -8.98
C LYS A 8 23.36 -12.98 -8.68
N LYS A 9 24.03 -13.94 -8.06
CA LYS A 9 23.41 -15.16 -7.55
C LYS A 9 22.34 -14.72 -6.57
N GLU A 10 21.11 -15.19 -6.78
CA GLU A 10 20.04 -14.95 -5.82
C GLU A 10 20.52 -15.35 -4.42
N PRO A 11 20.23 -14.54 -3.39
CA PRO A 11 20.67 -14.83 -2.03
C PRO A 11 20.18 -16.21 -1.59
N HIS A 12 21.05 -16.96 -0.92
CA HIS A 12 20.70 -18.29 -0.42
C HIS A 12 19.48 -18.22 0.50
N PHE A 13 18.62 -19.25 0.48
CA PHE A 13 17.36 -19.30 1.24
C PHE A 13 17.51 -18.87 2.71
N SER A 14 18.59 -19.31 3.38
CA SER A 14 18.86 -18.97 4.78
C SER A 14 19.16 -17.49 5.04
N MET A 15 19.66 -16.76 4.04
CA MET A 15 19.93 -15.31 4.15
C MET A 15 18.65 -14.50 3.96
N VAL A 16 17.75 -14.98 3.09
CA VAL A 16 16.45 -14.34 2.82
C VAL A 16 15.48 -14.56 3.98
N HIS A 17 15.40 -15.80 4.48
CA HIS A 17 14.47 -16.22 5.53
C HIS A 17 15.17 -16.31 6.89
N ASN A 18 15.71 -15.18 7.36
CA ASN A 18 16.46 -15.09 8.61
C ASN A 18 15.56 -15.04 9.87
N ARG A 19 14.24 -14.80 9.72
CA ARG A 19 13.27 -14.73 10.83
C ARG A 19 12.25 -15.85 10.74
N ALA A 20 12.69 -17.10 10.95
CA ALA A 20 11.89 -18.29 10.69
C ALA A 20 10.42 -18.21 11.17
N ILE A 21 10.17 -17.80 12.42
CA ILE A 21 8.80 -17.74 12.99
C ILE A 21 7.89 -16.67 12.36
N ASP A 22 8.47 -15.61 11.79
CA ASP A 22 7.74 -14.53 11.12
C ASP A 22 7.48 -14.87 9.64
N GLU A 23 8.14 -15.90 9.11
CA GLU A 23 7.99 -16.29 7.71
C GLU A 23 6.67 -17.02 7.48
N VAL A 24 5.99 -16.66 6.38
CA VAL A 24 4.68 -17.19 6.02
C VAL A 24 4.69 -18.71 5.84
N TRP A 25 5.75 -19.29 5.28
CA TRP A 25 5.88 -20.74 5.10
C TRP A 25 5.94 -21.49 6.45
N TYR A 26 6.53 -20.88 7.48
CA TYR A 26 6.61 -21.48 8.81
C TYR A 26 5.23 -21.46 9.49
N GLN A 27 4.60 -20.28 9.51
CA GLN A 27 3.28 -20.09 10.13
C GLN A 27 2.23 -21.00 9.48
N ARG A 28 2.18 -21.02 8.15
CA ARG A 28 1.24 -21.87 7.40
C ARG A 28 1.43 -23.36 7.69
N ALA A 29 2.68 -23.85 7.77
CA ALA A 29 2.94 -25.26 8.06
C ALA A 29 2.48 -25.65 9.47
N VAL A 30 2.72 -24.78 10.46
CA VAL A 30 2.30 -24.99 11.85
C VAL A 30 0.77 -24.96 11.96
N GLU A 31 0.11 -23.98 11.37
CA GLU A 31 -1.34 -23.86 11.35
C GLU A 31 -1.99 -25.06 10.66
N GLN A 32 -1.46 -25.51 9.50
CA GLN A 32 -2.01 -26.65 8.78
C GLN A 32 -1.92 -27.94 9.61
N HIS A 33 -0.84 -28.14 10.38
CA HIS A 33 -0.67 -29.32 11.22
C HIS A 33 -1.75 -29.43 12.31
N GLU A 34 -2.29 -28.30 12.79
CA GLU A 34 -3.43 -28.31 13.73
C GLU A 34 -4.70 -28.87 13.09
N PHE A 35 -4.89 -28.69 11.78
CA PHE A 35 -6.02 -29.24 11.04
C PHE A 35 -5.78 -30.69 10.60
N GLU A 36 -4.63 -30.98 10.00
CA GLU A 36 -4.24 -32.30 9.53
C GLU A 36 -2.74 -32.56 9.78
N PRO A 37 -2.38 -33.46 10.71
CA PRO A 37 -1.01 -33.61 11.16
C PRO A 37 -0.08 -34.22 10.10
N ASP A 38 -0.60 -35.04 9.19
CA ASP A 38 0.16 -35.74 8.14
C ASP A 38 0.21 -34.97 6.81
N CYS A 39 -0.27 -33.73 6.79
CA CYS A 39 -0.46 -32.93 5.58
C CYS A 39 0.78 -32.09 5.25
N PHE A 40 1.12 -32.01 3.96
CA PHE A 40 2.13 -31.08 3.44
C PHE A 40 1.46 -29.81 2.91
N VAL A 41 2.09 -28.66 3.18
CA VAL A 41 1.66 -27.35 2.67
C VAL A 41 2.49 -27.00 1.45
N TYR A 42 1.83 -26.93 0.30
CA TYR A 42 2.37 -26.46 -0.96
C TYR A 42 1.98 -25.00 -1.16
N SER A 43 2.94 -24.15 -1.53
CA SER A 43 2.70 -22.75 -1.88
C SER A 43 3.55 -22.32 -3.08
N VAL A 44 3.03 -21.33 -3.80
CA VAL A 44 3.64 -20.74 -4.98
C VAL A 44 3.66 -19.21 -4.79
N PRO A 45 4.71 -18.50 -5.22
CA PRO A 45 4.73 -17.04 -5.10
C PRO A 45 3.63 -16.37 -5.94
N PHE A 46 3.16 -15.21 -5.49
CA PHE A 46 2.05 -14.49 -6.15
C PHE A 46 2.43 -13.95 -7.54
N ASP A 47 3.71 -13.68 -7.78
CA ASP A 47 4.28 -13.20 -9.04
C ASP A 47 4.68 -14.32 -10.00
N ALA A 48 4.21 -15.55 -9.78
CA ALA A 48 4.60 -16.71 -10.60
C ALA A 48 4.30 -16.56 -12.10
N ALA A 49 3.35 -15.71 -12.48
CA ALA A 49 3.04 -15.45 -13.88
C ALA A 49 4.13 -14.66 -14.63
N SER A 50 4.96 -13.87 -13.92
CA SER A 50 5.98 -12.99 -14.53
C SER A 50 7.39 -13.61 -14.51
N ARG A 51 7.63 -14.63 -13.68
CA ARG A 51 8.93 -15.29 -13.52
C ARG A 51 8.99 -16.59 -14.33
N ASN A 52 10.12 -16.83 -14.98
CA ASN A 52 10.37 -18.09 -15.70
C ASN A 52 10.85 -19.21 -14.76
N ASP A 53 11.54 -18.87 -13.66
CA ASP A 53 12.08 -19.81 -12.68
C ASP A 53 11.20 -19.87 -11.42
N THR A 54 9.93 -20.21 -11.60
CA THR A 54 9.00 -20.32 -10.47
C THR A 54 9.30 -21.57 -9.65
N LEU A 55 9.45 -21.37 -8.34
CA LEU A 55 9.68 -22.42 -7.36
C LEU A 55 8.40 -22.67 -6.56
N VAL A 56 8.08 -23.94 -6.38
CA VAL A 56 7.03 -24.39 -5.46
C VAL A 56 7.70 -24.75 -4.13
N THR A 57 7.19 -24.19 -3.03
CA THR A 57 7.68 -24.48 -1.69
C THR A 57 6.75 -25.52 -1.05
N ALA A 58 7.31 -26.68 -0.68
CA ALA A 58 6.63 -27.67 0.13
C ALA A 58 7.15 -27.60 1.55
N SER A 59 6.26 -27.52 2.54
CA SER A 59 6.61 -27.38 3.96
C SER A 59 5.74 -28.26 4.85
N HIS A 60 6.32 -28.73 5.94
CA HIS A 60 5.67 -29.60 6.93
C HIS A 60 6.22 -29.33 8.32
N ALA A 61 5.33 -29.16 9.30
CA ALA A 61 5.70 -28.88 10.66
C ALA A 61 5.96 -30.15 11.47
N VAL A 62 7.07 -30.14 12.21
CA VAL A 62 7.50 -31.23 13.10
C VAL A 62 7.15 -30.85 14.52
N PHE A 63 6.24 -31.61 15.12
CA PHE A 63 5.81 -31.43 16.50
C PHE A 63 6.49 -32.46 17.40
N ILE A 64 7.04 -32.00 18.53
CA ILE A 64 7.57 -32.88 19.57
C ILE A 64 6.51 -33.04 20.65
N LYS A 65 6.27 -34.29 21.05
CA LYS A 65 5.37 -34.63 22.16
C LYS A 65 6.22 -34.97 23.39
N SER A 66 6.08 -34.19 24.46
CA SER A 66 6.74 -34.45 25.74
C SER A 66 5.77 -34.27 26.88
N SER A 67 5.66 -35.26 27.77
CA SER A 67 4.80 -35.23 28.96
C SER A 67 3.34 -34.84 28.67
N GLY A 68 2.77 -35.33 27.57
CA GLY A 68 1.38 -35.05 27.17
C GLY A 68 1.15 -33.66 26.57
N ARG A 69 2.19 -32.84 26.40
CA ARG A 69 2.13 -31.55 25.69
C ARG A 69 2.78 -31.68 24.33
N THR A 70 2.23 -30.97 23.35
CA THR A 70 2.72 -30.94 21.97
C THR A 70 3.13 -29.51 21.62
N ALA A 71 4.32 -29.34 21.06
CA ALA A 71 4.81 -28.04 20.62
C ALA A 71 5.50 -28.17 19.24
N PRO A 72 5.37 -27.16 18.36
CA PRO A 72 6.12 -27.12 17.11
C PRO A 72 7.60 -26.93 17.44
N ALA A 73 8.44 -27.83 16.92
CA ALA A 73 9.89 -27.80 17.18
C ALA A 73 10.67 -27.28 15.97
N ALA A 74 10.24 -27.65 14.77
CA ALA A 74 10.84 -27.21 13.52
C ALA A 74 9.83 -27.33 12.37
N VAL A 75 10.13 -26.68 11.25
CA VAL A 75 9.43 -26.90 9.98
C VAL A 75 10.48 -27.36 8.98
N VAL A 76 10.18 -28.47 8.30
CA VAL A 76 11.01 -29.02 7.24
C VAL A 76 10.34 -28.76 5.90
N GLY A 77 11.14 -28.51 4.87
CA GLY A 77 10.62 -28.23 3.55
C GLY A 77 11.68 -28.29 2.48
N PHE A 78 11.24 -28.27 1.24
CA PHE A 78 12.10 -28.20 0.07
C PHE A 78 11.42 -27.39 -1.04
N GLN A 79 12.25 -26.82 -1.90
CA GLN A 79 11.80 -26.06 -3.07
C GLN A 79 12.13 -26.86 -4.32
N PHE A 80 11.18 -26.89 -5.26
CA PHE A 80 11.36 -27.56 -6.55
C PHE A 80 10.75 -26.71 -7.67
N GLN A 81 11.19 -26.97 -8.89
CA GLN A 81 10.72 -26.19 -10.05
C GLN A 81 9.26 -26.50 -10.35
N HIS A 82 8.48 -25.45 -10.60
CA HIS A 82 7.09 -25.56 -11.03
C HIS A 82 6.95 -26.33 -12.35
N SER A 83 7.91 -26.19 -13.26
CA SER A 83 7.95 -26.90 -14.54
C SER A 83 7.87 -28.43 -14.38
N ALA A 84 8.56 -28.98 -13.37
CA ALA A 84 8.53 -30.41 -13.07
C ALA A 84 7.15 -30.85 -12.54
N LEU A 85 6.52 -30.02 -11.70
CA LEU A 85 5.15 -30.26 -11.20
C LEU A 85 4.14 -30.24 -12.34
N LEU A 86 4.24 -29.25 -13.23
CA LEU A 86 3.37 -29.11 -14.38
C LEU A 86 3.53 -30.28 -15.36
N ALA A 87 4.76 -30.76 -15.58
CA ALA A 87 5.02 -31.94 -16.41
C ALA A 87 4.38 -33.20 -15.81
N LEU A 88 4.51 -33.40 -14.50
CA LEU A 88 3.84 -34.50 -13.79
C LEU A 88 2.32 -34.38 -13.90
N PHE A 89 1.77 -33.19 -13.69
CA PHE A 89 0.34 -32.91 -13.78
C PHE A 89 -0.20 -33.21 -15.19
N LYS A 90 0.49 -32.77 -16.25
CA LYS A 90 0.11 -33.07 -17.64
C LYS A 90 0.16 -34.57 -17.93
N ASN A 91 1.21 -35.25 -17.48
CA ASN A 91 1.32 -36.70 -17.67
C ASN A 91 0.12 -37.46 -17.05
N ILE A 92 -0.28 -37.08 -15.83
CA ILE A 92 -1.41 -37.72 -15.14
C ILE A 92 -2.75 -37.35 -15.79
N THR A 93 -2.98 -36.07 -16.07
CA THR A 93 -4.29 -35.57 -16.50
C THR A 93 -4.58 -35.74 -18.00
N TYR A 94 -3.54 -35.93 -18.82
CA TYR A 94 -3.69 -36.18 -20.25
C TYR A 94 -3.76 -37.67 -20.55
N ALA A 95 -3.29 -38.52 -19.63
CA ALA A 95 -3.39 -39.96 -19.77
C ALA A 95 -4.82 -40.46 -19.44
N CYS A 96 -5.50 -41.01 -20.44
CA CYS A 96 -6.70 -41.84 -20.23
C CYS A 96 -6.29 -43.30 -20.02
N HIS A 97 -6.44 -43.82 -18.80
CA HIS A 97 -6.24 -45.25 -18.52
C HIS A 97 -7.50 -46.10 -18.76
N ASP A 98 -8.69 -45.48 -18.76
CA ASP A 98 -9.96 -46.19 -18.92
C ASP A 98 -10.51 -46.13 -20.36
N PRO A 99 -11.07 -47.23 -20.87
CA PRO A 99 -11.67 -47.28 -22.22
C PRO A 99 -12.93 -46.40 -22.38
N TYR A 100 -13.50 -45.91 -21.26
CA TYR A 100 -14.64 -44.99 -21.24
C TYR A 100 -14.25 -43.52 -21.05
N CYS A 101 -12.94 -43.21 -21.10
CA CYS A 101 -12.44 -41.85 -20.95
C CYS A 101 -12.68 -41.04 -22.25
N VAL A 102 -13.68 -40.15 -22.22
CA VAL A 102 -14.10 -39.36 -23.42
C VAL A 102 -13.42 -38.00 -23.49
N LYS A 103 -13.08 -37.39 -22.35
CA LYS A 103 -12.49 -36.05 -22.27
C LYS A 103 -11.31 -36.03 -21.31
N THR A 104 -10.23 -35.38 -21.71
CA THR A 104 -9.02 -35.12 -20.90
C THR A 104 -8.81 -33.63 -20.70
N CYS A 105 -7.93 -33.28 -19.75
CA CYS A 105 -7.50 -31.90 -19.52
C CYS A 105 -6.65 -31.32 -20.67
N GLU A 106 -6.32 -32.12 -21.68
CA GLU A 106 -5.68 -31.65 -22.91
C GLU A 106 -6.68 -30.84 -23.75
N SER A 107 -7.93 -31.30 -23.81
CA SER A 107 -8.99 -30.65 -24.58
C SER A 107 -9.29 -29.24 -24.09
N ASP A 108 -9.56 -28.30 -25.00
CA ASP A 108 -9.95 -26.93 -24.66
C ASP A 108 -11.36 -26.83 -24.04
N ALA A 109 -12.09 -27.93 -24.04
CA ALA A 109 -13.40 -28.04 -23.41
C ALA A 109 -13.32 -28.12 -21.88
N LEU A 110 -12.19 -28.52 -21.30
CA LEU A 110 -12.02 -28.66 -19.85
C LEU A 110 -10.89 -27.75 -19.34
N GLY A 111 -11.17 -27.03 -18.25
CA GLY A 111 -10.19 -26.27 -17.49
C GLY A 111 -9.82 -27.03 -16.23
N CYS A 112 -8.56 -27.46 -16.10
CA CYS A 112 -8.08 -28.21 -14.95
C CYS A 112 -7.11 -27.36 -14.14
N TYR A 113 -7.41 -27.20 -12.86
CA TYR A 113 -6.67 -26.36 -11.93
C TYR A 113 -6.37 -27.12 -10.65
N VAL A 114 -5.19 -26.90 -10.08
CA VAL A 114 -4.86 -27.31 -8.71
C VAL A 114 -4.89 -26.06 -7.84
N LEU A 115 -5.78 -26.04 -6.85
CA LEU A 115 -5.98 -24.92 -5.95
C LEU A 115 -5.43 -25.25 -4.56
N ASP A 116 -4.84 -24.25 -3.92
CA ASP A 116 -4.43 -24.31 -2.52
C ASP A 116 -5.64 -24.07 -1.57
N ASN A 117 -5.46 -24.29 -0.27
CA ASN A 117 -6.42 -24.05 0.80
C ASN A 117 -6.96 -22.60 0.87
N ASN A 118 -6.27 -21.64 0.27
CA ASN A 118 -6.71 -20.25 0.12
C ASN A 118 -7.27 -19.93 -1.29
N ALA A 119 -7.52 -20.94 -2.12
CA ALA A 119 -8.01 -20.82 -3.51
C ALA A 119 -7.08 -20.03 -4.45
N TYR A 120 -5.77 -20.05 -4.17
CA TYR A 120 -4.73 -19.67 -5.13
C TYR A 120 -4.41 -20.83 -6.06
N ILE A 121 -4.10 -20.51 -7.32
CA ILE A 121 -3.79 -21.51 -8.34
C ILE A 121 -2.32 -21.92 -8.22
N VAL A 122 -2.09 -23.18 -7.87
CA VAL A 122 -0.75 -23.79 -7.82
C VAL A 122 -0.35 -24.32 -9.20
N VAL A 123 -1.28 -24.96 -9.90
CA VAL A 123 -1.05 -25.52 -11.25
C VAL A 123 -2.24 -25.20 -12.14
N SER A 124 -1.95 -24.72 -13.35
CA SER A 124 -2.93 -24.49 -14.43
C SER A 124 -2.35 -24.95 -15.77
N LYS A 125 -3.22 -25.17 -16.76
CA LYS A 125 -2.82 -25.36 -18.16
C LYS A 125 -2.03 -24.16 -18.69
N GLU A 126 -2.46 -22.95 -18.32
CA GLU A 126 -1.80 -21.69 -18.65
C GLU A 126 -0.92 -21.23 -17.48
N ILE A 127 0.38 -21.07 -17.72
CA ILE A 127 1.35 -20.67 -16.68
C ILE A 127 0.98 -19.29 -16.09
N LYS A 128 0.38 -18.41 -16.90
CA LYS A 128 -0.04 -17.06 -16.50
C LYS A 128 -1.09 -17.01 -15.38
N ASP A 129 -1.82 -18.11 -15.17
CA ASP A 129 -2.82 -18.21 -14.12
C ASP A 129 -2.21 -18.63 -12.78
N THR A 130 -0.99 -19.17 -12.80
CA THR A 130 -0.30 -19.65 -11.60
C THR A 130 -0.01 -18.49 -10.65
N GLY A 131 -0.24 -18.68 -9.36
CA GLY A 131 -0.05 -17.65 -8.32
C GLY A 131 -1.20 -16.65 -8.22
N ARG A 132 -2.17 -16.67 -9.14
CA ARG A 132 -3.35 -15.81 -9.08
C ARG A 132 -4.46 -16.45 -8.26
N PHE A 133 -5.35 -15.59 -7.74
CA PHE A 133 -6.56 -16.05 -7.07
C PHE A 133 -7.56 -16.59 -8.11
N PHE A 134 -8.15 -17.75 -7.83
CA PHE A 134 -9.08 -18.40 -8.77
C PHE A 134 -10.34 -17.56 -9.07
N GLY A 135 -10.84 -16.80 -8.08
CA GLY A 135 -12.00 -15.93 -8.27
C GLY A 135 -11.78 -14.77 -9.24
N ASP A 136 -10.52 -14.36 -9.49
CA ASP A 136 -10.20 -13.37 -10.52
C ASP A 136 -10.34 -13.96 -11.94
N ILE A 137 -10.26 -15.28 -12.09
CA ILE A 137 -10.37 -15.99 -13.37
C ILE A 137 -11.81 -16.42 -13.62
N ASP A 138 -12.40 -17.14 -12.66
CA ASP A 138 -13.78 -17.64 -12.75
C ASP A 138 -14.50 -17.46 -11.40
N GLY A 139 -15.02 -16.24 -11.20
CA GLY A 139 -15.76 -15.90 -9.99
C GLY A 139 -17.10 -16.64 -9.88
N TYR A 140 -17.73 -17.07 -10.98
CA TYR A 140 -18.97 -17.84 -10.92
C TYR A 140 -18.75 -19.21 -10.27
N VAL A 141 -17.73 -19.95 -10.72
CA VAL A 141 -17.38 -21.24 -10.11
C VAL A 141 -16.95 -21.04 -8.66
N MET A 142 -16.13 -20.04 -8.38
CA MET A 142 -15.68 -19.77 -7.01
C MET A 142 -16.84 -19.42 -6.06
N GLU A 143 -17.87 -18.71 -6.53
CA GLU A 143 -19.07 -18.42 -5.72
C GLU A 143 -19.84 -19.72 -5.40
N ASN A 144 -19.94 -20.63 -6.37
CA ASN A 144 -20.58 -21.92 -6.17
C ASN A 144 -19.79 -22.81 -5.20
N LEU A 145 -18.45 -22.80 -5.26
CA LEU A 145 -17.60 -23.50 -4.29
C LEU A 145 -17.83 -23.01 -2.85
N VAL A 146 -18.14 -21.72 -2.67
CA VAL A 146 -18.53 -21.16 -1.36
C VAL A 146 -19.95 -21.58 -0.97
N LYS A 147 -20.92 -21.55 -1.90
CA LYS A 147 -22.30 -22.01 -1.66
C LYS A 147 -22.35 -23.48 -1.24
N GLU A 148 -21.54 -24.32 -1.88
CA GLU A 148 -21.39 -25.74 -1.56
C GLU A 148 -20.52 -26.02 -0.32
N LYS A 149 -20.04 -24.97 0.36
CA LYS A 149 -19.22 -25.05 1.58
C LYS A 149 -17.90 -25.80 1.40
N ILE A 150 -17.37 -25.85 0.19
CA ILE A 150 -16.01 -26.33 -0.08
C ILE A 150 -15.02 -25.28 0.44
N TYR A 151 -15.29 -24.00 0.14
CA TYR A 151 -14.58 -22.87 0.74
C TYR A 151 -15.48 -22.09 1.69
N LYS A 152 -14.88 -21.57 2.77
CA LYS A 152 -15.47 -20.60 3.67
C LYS A 152 -14.95 -19.21 3.30
N LYS A 153 -15.87 -18.31 2.95
CA LYS A 153 -15.61 -16.87 2.81
C LYS A 153 -15.51 -16.23 4.20
N ILE A 154 -14.44 -15.49 4.45
CA ILE A 154 -14.14 -14.77 5.69
C ILE A 154 -13.95 -13.30 5.33
N HIS A 155 -14.89 -12.46 5.76
CA HIS A 155 -14.79 -11.01 5.56
C HIS A 155 -13.92 -10.40 6.66
N MET A 156 -12.93 -9.59 6.29
CA MET A 156 -11.96 -9.01 7.21
C MET A 156 -11.82 -7.50 6.96
N PHE A 157 -11.62 -6.75 8.05
CA PHE A 157 -11.35 -5.33 8.02
C PHE A 157 -9.89 -5.07 8.43
N ASP A 158 -9.20 -4.25 7.64
CA ASP A 158 -7.90 -3.68 7.97
C ASP A 158 -8.08 -2.19 8.30
N TYR A 159 -7.98 -1.86 9.58
CA TYR A 159 -8.10 -0.48 10.10
C TYR A 159 -6.77 0.30 10.06
N GLN A 160 -5.69 -0.31 9.56
CA GLN A 160 -4.36 0.29 9.45
C GLN A 160 -3.88 0.33 8.00
N ALA A 161 -4.79 0.17 7.05
CA ALA A 161 -4.48 0.19 5.63
C ALA A 161 -4.03 1.58 5.17
N VAL A 162 -3.28 1.60 4.07
CA VAL A 162 -2.84 2.81 3.38
C VAL A 162 -3.59 2.91 2.05
N CYS A 163 -4.35 3.98 1.87
CA CYS A 163 -5.08 4.27 0.64
C CYS A 163 -4.43 5.43 -0.11
N PHE A 164 -4.43 5.33 -1.44
CA PHE A 164 -3.93 6.38 -2.32
C PHE A 164 -5.10 7.22 -2.81
N ARG A 165 -5.30 8.39 -2.20
CA ARG A 165 -6.29 9.35 -2.68
C ARG A 165 -5.65 10.25 -3.74
N GLY A 166 -6.27 10.30 -4.91
CA GLY A 166 -5.93 11.32 -5.89
C GLY A 166 -6.46 12.67 -5.41
N GLU A 167 -5.60 13.56 -4.95
CA GLU A 167 -6.03 14.92 -4.62
C GLU A 167 -6.41 15.65 -5.92
N PRO A 168 -7.66 16.15 -6.07
CA PRO A 168 -7.93 17.14 -7.09
C PRO A 168 -7.17 18.40 -6.68
N THR A 169 -6.12 18.76 -7.42
CA THR A 169 -5.37 20.00 -7.20
C THR A 169 -6.27 21.20 -7.40
N LYS A 170 -7.01 21.61 -6.38
CA LYS A 170 -7.72 22.89 -6.33
C LYS A 170 -6.82 23.90 -5.64
N SER A 171 -5.83 24.40 -6.40
CA SER A 171 -5.11 25.61 -5.99
C SER A 171 -6.09 26.79 -6.08
N GLN A 172 -6.59 27.25 -4.94
CA GLN A 172 -7.48 28.43 -4.86
C GLN A 172 -6.84 29.65 -4.16
N GLY A 173 -5.54 29.65 -3.90
CA GLY A 173 -4.91 30.76 -3.17
C GLY A 173 -3.45 30.97 -3.51
N SER A 174 -3.18 31.88 -4.46
CA SER A 174 -1.96 32.71 -4.54
C SER A 174 -1.85 33.50 -5.86
N ILE A 175 -2.53 33.07 -6.93
CA ILE A 175 -2.43 33.68 -8.28
C ILE A 175 -2.77 35.18 -8.31
N LEU A 176 -3.67 35.66 -7.43
CA LEU A 176 -4.03 37.09 -7.38
C LEU A 176 -3.14 37.92 -6.45
N MET A 177 -2.47 37.30 -5.47
CA MET A 177 -1.61 38.01 -4.51
C MET A 177 -0.16 38.17 -5.00
N THR A 178 0.31 37.27 -5.87
CA THR A 178 1.62 37.39 -6.51
C THR A 178 1.76 38.68 -7.33
N PRO A 179 0.84 39.07 -8.24
CA PRO A 179 0.98 40.32 -9.00
C PRO A 179 0.87 41.57 -8.12
N LEU A 180 0.06 41.55 -7.06
CA LEU A 180 -0.06 42.69 -6.13
C LEU A 180 1.21 42.91 -5.30
N ASN A 181 1.88 41.83 -4.88
CA ASN A 181 3.17 41.93 -4.18
C ASN A 181 4.28 42.47 -5.10
N HIS A 182 4.29 42.08 -6.38
CA HIS A 182 5.21 42.65 -7.36
C HIS A 182 4.92 44.13 -7.65
N LEU A 183 3.64 44.52 -7.70
CA LEU A 183 3.23 45.92 -7.83
C LEU A 183 3.69 46.76 -6.63
N LYS A 184 3.51 46.23 -5.41
CA LYS A 184 3.98 46.86 -4.16
C LYS A 184 5.49 47.05 -4.17
N TRP A 185 6.24 46.01 -4.53
CA TRP A 185 7.71 46.09 -4.59
C TRP A 185 8.21 47.09 -5.64
N MET A 186 7.56 47.13 -6.81
CA MET A 186 7.84 48.14 -7.84
C MET A 186 7.58 49.57 -7.30
N LEU A 187 6.47 49.79 -6.59
CA LEU A 187 6.13 51.08 -5.98
C LEU A 187 7.13 51.49 -4.90
N GLU A 188 7.55 50.56 -4.04
CA GLU A 188 8.57 50.82 -3.02
C GLU A 188 9.92 51.18 -3.68
N TRP A 189 10.29 50.48 -4.74
CA TRP A 189 11.52 50.75 -5.49
C TRP A 189 11.49 52.09 -6.23
N THR A 190 10.37 52.46 -6.86
CA THR A 190 10.25 53.76 -7.55
C THR A 190 10.24 54.92 -6.56
N LEU A 191 9.56 54.79 -5.41
CA LEU A 191 9.56 55.81 -4.36
C LEU A 191 10.95 56.01 -3.76
N ALA A 192 11.68 54.92 -3.47
CA ALA A 192 13.05 55.00 -2.97
C ALA A 192 13.98 55.72 -3.96
N ASN A 193 13.87 55.41 -5.26
CA ASN A 193 14.65 56.10 -6.29
C ASN A 193 14.23 57.55 -6.50
N ALA A 194 12.94 57.87 -6.42
CA ALA A 194 12.46 59.25 -6.51
C ALA A 194 12.99 60.09 -5.35
N LEU A 195 12.95 59.56 -4.12
CA LEU A 195 13.52 60.19 -2.93
C LEU A 195 15.05 60.35 -3.04
N TRP A 196 15.74 59.33 -3.55
CA TRP A 196 17.18 59.37 -3.81
C TRP A 196 17.54 60.44 -4.85
N MET A 197 16.78 60.51 -5.95
CA MET A 197 16.95 61.56 -6.97
C MET A 197 16.65 62.94 -6.38
N PHE A 198 15.62 63.08 -5.55
CA PHE A 198 15.32 64.34 -4.87
C PHE A 198 16.44 64.79 -3.94
N ALA A 199 17.07 63.84 -3.24
CA ALA A 199 18.23 64.08 -2.38
C ALA A 199 19.50 64.44 -3.18
N GLN A 200 19.70 63.83 -4.35
CA GLN A 200 20.80 64.17 -5.26
C GLN A 200 20.60 65.50 -5.98
N THR A 201 19.36 65.85 -6.31
CA THR A 201 18.98 67.19 -6.79
C THR A 201 18.94 68.16 -5.60
N ASN A 202 20.10 68.34 -4.98
CA ASN A 202 20.40 69.49 -4.15
C ASN A 202 20.06 70.75 -4.96
N LEU A 203 18.89 71.33 -4.71
CA LEU A 203 18.53 72.70 -5.15
C LEU A 203 19.55 73.75 -4.65
N HIS A 204 20.50 73.33 -3.81
CA HIS A 204 21.56 74.14 -3.24
C HIS A 204 22.80 74.33 -4.14
N HIS A 205 22.95 73.58 -5.23
CA HIS A 205 24.10 73.71 -6.15
C HIS A 205 23.88 74.67 -7.33
N MET A 206 22.69 75.29 -7.46
CA MET A 206 22.43 76.29 -8.50
C MET A 206 22.72 77.74 -8.05
N TRP A 207 23.11 77.97 -6.79
CA TRP A 207 23.32 79.32 -6.25
C TRP A 207 24.75 79.62 -5.76
N TYR A 208 25.60 78.63 -5.44
CA TYR A 208 26.99 78.90 -5.05
C TYR A 208 27.94 77.94 -5.77
N GLY A 209 28.74 78.50 -6.67
CA GLY A 209 29.91 77.82 -7.20
C GLY A 209 31.07 77.89 -6.21
N ASP A 210 31.91 76.85 -6.18
CA ASP A 210 33.36 77.01 -6.16
C ASP A 210 34.12 75.68 -6.25
N GLY A 211 35.14 75.67 -7.12
CA GLY A 211 36.55 75.48 -6.77
C GLY A 211 37.06 74.13 -6.22
N ALA A 212 37.94 73.49 -6.99
CA ALA A 212 38.62 72.21 -6.73
C ALA A 212 39.96 72.30 -5.94
N TYR A 213 40.62 71.13 -5.80
CA TYR A 213 42.06 70.75 -5.59
C TYR A 213 42.25 69.90 -4.30
N GLY A 214 42.97 68.77 -4.23
CA GLY A 214 43.76 67.93 -5.15
C GLY A 214 44.98 67.33 -4.41
N SER A 215 45.20 66.00 -4.40
CA SER A 215 46.52 65.36 -4.30
C SER A 215 46.45 63.84 -4.55
N GLU A 216 47.57 63.27 -4.98
CA GLU A 216 47.75 62.16 -5.91
C GLU A 216 48.62 61.05 -5.29
N HIS A 217 48.26 59.77 -5.48
CA HIS A 217 49.25 58.69 -5.59
C HIS A 217 48.73 57.51 -6.44
N ARG A 218 49.43 57.28 -7.55
CA ARG A 218 49.47 56.12 -8.47
C ARG A 218 50.27 54.97 -7.83
N ASP A 219 50.24 53.68 -8.19
CA ASP A 219 49.71 52.92 -9.33
C ASP A 219 49.70 51.40 -8.97
N TYR A 220 48.79 50.63 -9.61
CA TYR A 220 48.89 49.28 -10.25
C TYR A 220 49.83 48.17 -9.67
N ASP A 221 49.57 46.86 -9.69
CA ASP A 221 48.63 45.93 -10.38
C ASP A 221 48.72 44.54 -9.71
N GLY A 222 47.80 43.60 -10.00
CA GLY A 222 48.11 42.15 -9.84
C GLY A 222 46.99 41.23 -9.35
N LEU A 223 46.20 40.72 -10.29
CA LEU A 223 45.26 39.59 -10.16
C LEU A 223 45.95 38.25 -9.85
N TYR A 224 45.43 37.46 -8.89
CA TYR A 224 45.45 35.98 -8.93
C TYR A 224 44.27 35.39 -8.14
N VAL A 225 43.57 34.46 -8.78
CA VAL A 225 42.57 33.56 -8.23
C VAL A 225 43.30 32.40 -7.57
N ASP A 226 42.91 32.00 -6.36
CA ASP A 226 43.06 30.61 -5.94
C ASP A 226 41.88 30.13 -5.10
N SER A 227 41.34 29.00 -5.53
CA SER A 227 40.24 28.26 -4.96
C SER A 227 40.77 27.31 -3.90
N VAL A 228 40.27 27.41 -2.66
CA VAL A 228 40.45 26.33 -1.68
C VAL A 228 39.10 26.00 -1.06
N ASN A 229 38.63 24.80 -1.40
CA ASN A 229 37.57 24.07 -0.72
C ASN A 229 37.91 23.89 0.75
N THR A 230 36.95 24.18 1.62
CA THR A 230 36.82 23.51 2.91
C THR A 230 35.50 22.77 2.90
N ASN A 231 35.62 21.44 2.80
CA ASN A 231 34.57 20.48 3.09
C ASN A 231 34.21 20.61 4.57
N GLU A 232 32.93 20.80 4.87
CA GLU A 232 32.37 20.49 6.18
C GLU A 232 31.66 19.14 6.02
N ASP A 233 32.19 18.17 6.76
CA ASP A 233 31.67 16.81 6.88
C ASP A 233 30.42 16.84 7.76
N ASP A 234 29.24 16.63 7.16
CA ASP A 234 28.02 16.31 7.89
C ASP A 234 27.83 14.79 7.93
N GLU A 235 27.78 14.26 9.16
CA GLU A 235 27.52 12.86 9.49
C GLU A 235 26.10 12.47 9.06
N GLU A 236 25.98 11.66 8.00
CA GLU A 236 24.73 10.98 7.66
C GLU A 236 24.55 9.72 8.50
N GLY A 237 23.44 9.70 9.26
CA GLY A 237 22.94 8.50 9.93
C GLY A 237 22.48 7.45 8.94
N GLU A 238 22.85 6.20 9.20
CA GLU A 238 22.46 5.02 8.43
C GLU A 238 20.93 4.84 8.42
N GLU A 239 20.27 5.26 7.34
CA GLU A 239 18.96 4.71 6.97
C GLU A 239 19.17 3.37 6.27
N SER A 240 18.83 2.29 6.99
CA SER A 240 18.72 0.93 6.45
C SER A 240 17.73 0.92 5.28
N GLU A 241 18.27 0.85 4.07
CA GLU A 241 17.54 0.59 2.83
C GLU A 241 16.77 -0.74 2.96
N GLY A 242 15.48 -0.64 3.24
CA GLY A 242 14.56 -1.76 3.32
C GLY A 242 14.42 -2.41 1.93
N THR A 243 15.24 -3.42 1.66
CA THR A 243 15.01 -4.34 0.55
C THR A 243 13.71 -5.09 0.85
N ALA A 244 12.63 -4.67 0.18
CA ALA A 244 11.32 -5.30 0.27
C ALA A 244 11.46 -6.81 -0.03
N LYS A 245 10.89 -7.65 0.84
CA LYS A 245 10.92 -9.10 0.67
C LYS A 245 10.07 -9.49 -0.55
N PRO A 246 10.43 -10.53 -1.32
CA PRO A 246 9.70 -10.95 -2.52
C PRO A 246 8.28 -11.50 -2.28
N THR A 247 7.82 -11.57 -1.03
CA THR A 247 6.58 -12.24 -0.61
C THR A 247 5.35 -11.33 -0.55
N ASP A 248 5.53 -10.03 -0.72
CA ASP A 248 4.45 -9.05 -0.63
C ASP A 248 3.74 -8.87 -1.98
N PRO A 249 2.42 -8.59 -2.00
CA PRO A 249 1.64 -8.44 -3.24
C PRO A 249 2.29 -7.39 -4.17
N PRO A 250 2.11 -7.51 -5.51
CA PRO A 250 2.90 -6.77 -6.47
C PRO A 250 2.78 -5.25 -6.27
N TYR A 251 3.91 -4.64 -5.89
CA TYR A 251 4.16 -3.20 -5.71
C TYR A 251 4.03 -2.37 -6.99
N GLU A 252 3.55 -2.96 -8.10
CA GLU A 252 3.50 -2.36 -9.43
C GLU A 252 2.61 -1.09 -9.51
N LYS A 253 1.82 -0.82 -8.45
CA LYS A 253 1.02 0.42 -8.29
C LYS A 253 1.73 1.55 -7.54
N MET A 254 2.96 1.38 -7.06
CA MET A 254 3.67 2.41 -6.27
C MET A 254 4.43 3.45 -7.09
N GLN A 255 4.43 3.38 -8.43
CA GLN A 255 5.00 4.43 -9.27
C GLN A 255 3.95 5.49 -9.61
N ILE A 256 3.71 6.47 -8.73
CA ILE A 256 2.85 7.62 -9.06
C ILE A 256 3.41 8.96 -8.56
N ASN A 257 3.55 9.89 -9.51
CA ASN A 257 3.77 11.32 -9.29
C ASN A 257 2.63 11.94 -8.45
N ARG A 258 2.95 12.53 -7.28
CA ARG A 258 2.05 13.30 -6.38
C ARG A 258 0.79 12.55 -5.88
N THR A 259 0.96 11.42 -5.20
CA THR A 259 -0.08 10.89 -4.29
C THR A 259 0.48 10.84 -2.87
N ARG A 260 -0.29 11.33 -1.89
CA ARG A 260 0.07 11.23 -0.47
C ARG A 260 -0.56 9.95 0.09
N PRO A 261 0.20 9.05 0.73
CA PRO A 261 -0.37 7.91 1.41
C PRO A 261 -1.17 8.39 2.63
N ASP A 262 -2.45 8.04 2.69
CA ASP A 262 -3.34 8.35 3.81
C ASP A 262 -3.78 7.07 4.51
N ALA A 263 -3.90 7.10 5.83
CA ALA A 263 -4.49 6.01 6.59
C ALA A 263 -5.99 5.88 6.27
N CYS A 264 -6.44 4.66 6.00
CA CYS A 264 -7.81 4.35 5.68
C CYS A 264 -8.23 3.00 6.29
N ASP A 265 -9.54 2.78 6.32
CA ASP A 265 -10.08 1.46 6.62
C ASP A 265 -10.32 0.74 5.29
N ALA A 266 -9.79 -0.46 5.15
CA ALA A 266 -10.01 -1.31 4.00
C ALA A 266 -10.76 -2.59 4.39
N GLU A 267 -11.61 -3.07 3.50
CA GLU A 267 -12.27 -4.36 3.62
C GLU A 267 -11.76 -5.32 2.55
N MET A 268 -11.63 -6.60 2.92
CA MET A 268 -11.29 -7.66 1.98
C MET A 268 -11.94 -8.98 2.36
N ASP A 269 -12.06 -9.85 1.36
CA ASP A 269 -12.62 -11.17 1.51
C ASP A 269 -11.52 -12.22 1.38
N LEU A 270 -11.31 -13.02 2.42
CA LEU A 270 -10.39 -14.15 2.43
C LEU A 270 -11.16 -15.47 2.31
N TYR A 271 -10.47 -16.48 1.80
CA TYR A 271 -11.05 -17.80 1.58
C TYR A 271 -10.22 -18.86 2.29
N LYS A 272 -10.92 -19.82 2.90
CA LYS A 272 -10.31 -20.97 3.58
C LYS A 272 -11.03 -22.26 3.21
N LEU A 273 -10.28 -23.26 2.79
CA LEU A 273 -10.80 -24.59 2.50
C LEU A 273 -11.37 -25.21 3.78
N VAL A 274 -12.60 -25.70 3.68
CA VAL A 274 -13.25 -26.46 4.75
C VAL A 274 -12.94 -27.94 4.52
N LYS A 275 -12.70 -28.68 5.60
CA LYS A 275 -12.38 -30.12 5.52
C LYS A 275 -13.49 -30.84 4.74
N TYR A 276 -13.13 -31.28 3.55
CA TYR A 276 -14.03 -31.94 2.62
C TYR A 276 -13.89 -33.45 2.79
N SER A 277 -14.97 -34.12 3.20
CA SER A 277 -15.02 -35.57 3.26
C SER A 277 -15.23 -36.12 1.84
N GLN A 278 -14.46 -37.12 1.42
CA GLN A 278 -14.62 -37.78 0.10
C GLN A 278 -16.06 -38.32 -0.14
N LYS A 279 -16.90 -38.43 0.90
CA LYS A 279 -18.31 -38.81 0.78
C LYS A 279 -19.22 -37.73 0.21
N ASP A 280 -18.75 -36.47 0.15
CA ASP A 280 -19.51 -35.34 -0.35
C ASP A 280 -19.18 -34.99 -1.80
N GLN A 281 -18.48 -35.89 -2.54
CA GLN A 281 -18.22 -35.76 -3.98
C GLN A 281 -19.46 -35.19 -4.66
N SER A 282 -19.42 -33.92 -5.06
CA SER A 282 -20.60 -33.26 -5.61
C SER A 282 -20.94 -34.00 -6.91
N PRO A 283 -22.03 -34.79 -6.94
CA PRO A 283 -22.30 -35.62 -8.09
C PRO A 283 -22.91 -34.71 -9.14
N TYR A 284 -22.10 -34.10 -10.02
CA TYR A 284 -22.56 -33.30 -11.18
C TYR A 284 -23.87 -32.55 -10.89
N GLN A 285 -23.95 -31.84 -9.77
CA GLN A 285 -25.21 -31.29 -9.32
C GLN A 285 -25.36 -29.91 -9.92
N ASN A 286 -26.14 -29.84 -10.99
CA ASN A 286 -27.27 -28.92 -11.10
C ASN A 286 -28.01 -29.13 -12.43
N LYS A 287 -29.10 -29.87 -12.35
CA LYS A 287 -30.18 -29.81 -13.35
C LYS A 287 -30.90 -28.47 -13.16
N GLN A 288 -31.14 -27.78 -14.28
CA GLN A 288 -31.99 -26.60 -14.45
C GLN A 288 -31.28 -25.23 -14.30
N MET A 289 -30.57 -24.80 -15.36
CA MET A 289 -30.77 -23.53 -16.07
C MET A 289 -29.87 -23.49 -17.32
N ALA A 290 -30.20 -22.64 -18.30
CA ALA A 290 -29.51 -22.53 -19.57
C ALA A 290 -28.02 -22.16 -19.35
N CYS A 291 -27.14 -23.13 -19.60
CA CYS A 291 -25.68 -23.03 -19.57
C CYS A 291 -25.09 -22.68 -18.18
N MET A 292 -25.19 -23.61 -17.22
CA MET A 292 -24.32 -23.60 -16.03
C MET A 292 -23.00 -24.31 -16.37
N ARG A 293 -21.86 -23.85 -15.82
CA ARG A 293 -20.56 -24.51 -15.91
C ARG A 293 -20.46 -25.62 -14.85
N PRO A 294 -20.65 -26.90 -15.19
CA PRO A 294 -20.43 -27.96 -14.22
C PRO A 294 -18.94 -28.04 -13.88
N TYR A 295 -18.66 -28.42 -12.64
CA TYR A 295 -17.32 -28.66 -12.16
C TYR A 295 -17.27 -29.88 -11.24
N VAL A 296 -16.08 -30.45 -11.11
CA VAL A 296 -15.78 -31.57 -10.21
C VAL A 296 -14.61 -31.17 -9.33
N VAL A 297 -14.72 -31.45 -8.03
CA VAL A 297 -13.68 -31.18 -7.05
C VAL A 297 -13.21 -32.48 -6.42
N GLN A 298 -11.89 -32.63 -6.31
CA GLN A 298 -11.27 -33.77 -5.63
C GLN A 298 -10.12 -33.29 -4.76
N ALA A 299 -10.14 -33.64 -3.47
CA ALA A 299 -9.01 -33.35 -2.58
C ALA A 299 -7.80 -34.23 -2.92
N ILE A 300 -6.60 -33.63 -2.92
CA ILE A 300 -5.35 -34.35 -3.11
C ILE A 300 -4.89 -34.84 -1.73
N PRO A 301 -4.76 -36.17 -1.51
CA PRO A 301 -4.47 -36.72 -0.20
C PRO A 301 -3.12 -36.24 0.33
N TYR A 302 -3.02 -36.07 1.66
CA TYR A 302 -1.81 -35.63 2.37
C TYR A 302 -1.29 -34.24 1.92
N SER A 303 -2.17 -33.39 1.39
CA SER A 303 -1.81 -32.04 0.95
C SER A 303 -2.91 -31.02 1.26
N ASN A 304 -2.54 -29.74 1.26
CA ASN A 304 -3.45 -28.60 1.35
C ASN A 304 -4.20 -28.30 0.03
N MET A 305 -4.03 -29.14 -1.01
CA MET A 305 -4.48 -28.85 -2.36
C MET A 305 -5.74 -29.63 -2.76
N ILE A 306 -6.49 -29.05 -3.69
CA ILE A 306 -7.62 -29.70 -4.38
C ILE A 306 -7.44 -29.62 -5.90
N LEU A 307 -7.89 -30.65 -6.61
CA LEU A 307 -8.06 -30.67 -8.06
C LEU A 307 -9.46 -30.18 -8.40
N LEU A 308 -9.55 -29.12 -9.21
CA LEU A 308 -10.78 -28.57 -9.75
C LEU A 308 -10.79 -28.75 -11.27
N VAL A 309 -11.82 -29.42 -11.78
CA VAL A 309 -12.05 -29.60 -13.22
C VAL A 309 -13.34 -28.91 -13.59
N VAL A 310 -13.28 -27.94 -14.50
CA VAL A 310 -14.42 -27.12 -14.94
C VAL A 310 -14.69 -27.36 -16.41
N ASP A 311 -15.96 -27.50 -16.80
CA ASP A 311 -16.34 -27.50 -18.22
C ASP A 311 -16.40 -26.06 -18.77
N LEU A 312 -15.56 -25.78 -19.77
CA LEU A 312 -15.39 -24.46 -20.38
C LEU A 312 -16.28 -24.24 -21.62
N THR A 313 -17.09 -25.23 -22.02
CA THR A 313 -17.97 -25.12 -23.19
C THR A 313 -19.01 -24.01 -23.07
N CYS A 314 -19.33 -23.60 -21.84
CA CYS A 314 -20.23 -22.50 -21.55
C CYS A 314 -19.48 -21.16 -21.45
N PRO A 315 -19.99 -20.03 -21.98
CA PRO A 315 -19.34 -18.72 -21.86
C PRO A 315 -19.13 -18.27 -20.40
N ARG A 316 -18.10 -17.45 -20.17
CA ARG A 316 -17.79 -16.88 -18.84
C ARG A 316 -18.87 -15.87 -18.46
N THR A 317 -19.53 -16.07 -17.31
CA THR A 317 -20.30 -15.03 -16.65
C THR A 317 -19.34 -14.15 -15.85
N ALA A 318 -19.19 -12.89 -16.28
CA ALA A 318 -18.13 -11.99 -15.85
C ALA A 318 -18.42 -11.29 -14.51
N VAL A 319 -18.47 -12.04 -13.41
CA VAL A 319 -18.41 -11.46 -12.06
C VAL A 319 -17.11 -11.92 -11.41
N PRO A 320 -15.98 -11.22 -11.63
CA PRO A 320 -14.75 -11.55 -10.92
C PRO A 320 -14.95 -11.30 -9.42
N MET A 321 -14.49 -12.24 -8.59
CA MET A 321 -14.41 -12.05 -7.14
C MET A 321 -12.96 -11.74 -6.81
N SER A 322 -12.71 -10.54 -6.30
CA SER A 322 -11.36 -10.10 -5.97
C SER A 322 -11.08 -10.25 -4.47
N ILE A 323 -9.81 -10.55 -4.15
CA ILE A 323 -9.28 -10.53 -2.79
C ILE A 323 -8.64 -9.17 -2.45
N PHE A 324 -8.41 -8.31 -3.44
CA PHE A 324 -7.73 -7.05 -3.20
C PHE A 324 -8.52 -6.16 -2.23
N PRO A 325 -7.84 -5.52 -1.27
CA PRO A 325 -8.49 -4.64 -0.31
C PRO A 325 -9.14 -3.44 -0.99
N ILE A 326 -10.35 -3.13 -0.58
CA ILE A 326 -11.17 -2.01 -1.08
C ILE A 326 -11.37 -1.03 0.07
N GLU A 327 -11.22 0.28 -0.19
CA GLU A 327 -11.48 1.32 0.82
C GLU A 327 -12.95 1.29 1.26
N VAL A 328 -13.18 1.26 2.57
CA VAL A 328 -14.52 1.30 3.16
C VAL A 328 -15.07 2.72 3.07
N GLU A 329 -16.11 2.90 2.26
CA GLU A 329 -16.84 4.16 2.18
C GLU A 329 -17.95 4.21 3.24
N TYR A 330 -17.74 4.97 4.31
CA TYR A 330 -18.75 5.27 5.33
C TYR A 330 -19.81 6.26 4.78
N ARG A 331 -20.68 5.79 3.89
CA ARG A 331 -21.73 6.64 3.32
C ARG A 331 -22.71 7.08 4.42
N ASN A 332 -22.93 8.40 4.52
CA ASN A 332 -23.83 9.09 5.46
C ASN A 332 -23.35 9.22 6.91
N PHE A 333 -22.20 8.67 7.30
CA PHE A 333 -21.67 8.76 8.66
C PHE A 333 -20.19 9.11 8.67
N SER A 334 -19.74 9.91 9.65
CA SER A 334 -18.31 9.98 9.96
C SER A 334 -17.85 8.67 10.58
N LEU A 335 -16.56 8.33 10.45
CA LEU A 335 -15.97 7.12 11.06
C LEU A 335 -16.32 6.98 12.55
N ALA A 336 -16.25 8.08 13.29
CA ALA A 336 -16.58 8.11 14.72
C ALA A 336 -18.06 7.78 14.98
N CYS A 337 -18.96 8.29 14.14
CA CYS A 337 -20.39 8.04 14.24
C CYS A 337 -20.72 6.59 13.87
N TYR A 338 -20.09 6.06 12.81
CA TYR A 338 -20.21 4.65 12.44
C TYR A 338 -19.75 3.74 13.60
N LYS A 339 -18.59 4.02 14.20
CA LYS A 339 -18.09 3.26 15.36
C LYS A 339 -19.04 3.33 16.56
N ALA A 340 -19.59 4.51 16.86
CA ALA A 340 -20.50 4.68 17.99
C ALA A 340 -21.86 3.98 17.80
N HIS A 341 -22.40 3.95 16.57
CA HIS A 341 -23.71 3.36 16.30
C HIS A 341 -23.67 1.86 16.03
N PHE A 342 -22.62 1.35 15.39
CA PHE A 342 -22.56 -0.04 14.93
C PHE A 342 -21.67 -0.95 15.79
N PHE A 343 -20.83 -0.40 16.68
CA PHE A 343 -19.98 -1.19 17.56
C PHE A 343 -20.26 -0.91 19.05
N ASP A 344 -20.93 -1.85 19.71
CA ASP A 344 -21.09 -1.85 21.17
C ASP A 344 -19.95 -2.65 21.83
N LEU A 345 -18.72 -2.15 21.66
CA LEU A 345 -17.55 -2.74 22.29
C LEU A 345 -17.58 -2.43 23.78
N HIS A 346 -17.53 -3.49 24.59
CA HIS A 346 -17.55 -3.35 26.04
C HIS A 346 -16.30 -2.59 26.51
N ARG A 347 -16.52 -1.52 27.26
CA ARG A 347 -15.45 -0.69 27.84
C ARG A 347 -15.62 -0.65 29.35
N THR A 348 -14.57 -1.02 30.07
CA THR A 348 -14.52 -0.85 31.53
C THR A 348 -14.14 0.59 31.84
N ARG A 349 -15.03 1.31 32.50
CA ARG A 349 -14.69 2.64 33.02
C ARG A 349 -13.71 2.52 34.19
N PRO A 350 -12.85 3.53 34.41
CA PRO A 350 -12.07 3.62 35.63
C PRO A 350 -12.97 3.55 36.87
N LEU A 351 -12.51 2.88 37.93
CA LEU A 351 -13.27 2.68 39.18
C LEU A 351 -13.51 3.99 39.94
N SER A 352 -12.57 4.93 39.86
CA SER A 352 -12.65 6.24 40.50
C SER A 352 -12.27 7.33 39.52
N CYS A 353 -13.05 8.41 39.49
CA CYS A 353 -12.69 9.65 38.82
C CYS A 353 -12.33 10.68 39.90
N ILE A 354 -11.06 11.11 39.94
CA ILE A 354 -10.62 12.22 40.78
C ILE A 354 -10.55 13.44 39.87
N ASN A 355 -11.64 14.17 39.81
CA ASN A 355 -11.81 15.33 38.96
C ASN A 355 -11.33 16.63 39.63
N ASN A 356 -11.42 16.72 40.96
CA ASN A 356 -10.97 17.88 41.71
C ASN A 356 -10.14 17.46 42.93
N HIS A 357 -9.19 18.29 43.32
CA HIS A 357 -8.42 18.14 44.56
C HIS A 357 -8.75 19.26 45.56
N THR A 358 -8.78 18.98 46.87
CA THR A 358 -9.15 19.97 47.90
C THR A 358 -8.16 21.14 48.05
N LYS A 359 -6.93 20.97 47.57
CA LYS A 359 -5.90 22.02 47.48
C LYS A 359 -5.83 22.66 46.09
N GLU A 360 -6.71 22.29 45.17
CA GLU A 360 -6.82 22.92 43.87
C GLU A 360 -7.46 24.30 44.06
N SER A 361 -6.74 25.35 43.72
CA SER A 361 -7.28 26.71 43.74
C SER A 361 -8.29 26.87 42.59
N GLU A 362 -9.48 27.40 42.87
CA GLU A 362 -10.39 27.81 41.80
C GLU A 362 -9.65 28.82 40.90
N ILE A 363 -9.59 28.52 39.60
CA ILE A 363 -8.89 29.30 38.58
C ILE A 363 -9.75 30.55 38.22
N GLU A 364 -10.27 31.27 39.22
CA GLU A 364 -11.07 32.48 39.00
C GLU A 364 -10.19 33.65 38.52
N HIS A 365 -8.94 33.72 39.00
CA HIS A 365 -8.03 34.85 38.76
C HIS A 365 -6.94 34.57 37.71
N LEU A 366 -6.88 33.35 37.18
CA LEU A 366 -5.88 32.91 36.19
C LEU A 366 -6.43 32.84 34.75
N CYS A 367 -7.75 33.03 34.58
CA CYS A 367 -8.33 33.33 33.27
C CYS A 367 -7.90 34.73 32.86
N GLY A 368 -6.86 34.84 32.03
CA GLY A 368 -6.44 36.09 31.43
C GLY A 368 -7.63 36.71 30.68
N GLY A 369 -8.05 37.90 31.09
CA GLY A 369 -9.08 38.65 30.39
C GLY A 369 -8.63 38.88 28.94
N SER A 370 -9.32 38.26 27.99
CA SER A 370 -9.07 38.53 26.57
C SER A 370 -9.30 40.01 26.32
N SER A 371 -8.34 40.68 25.69
CA SER A 371 -8.56 42.01 25.13
C SER A 371 -9.59 41.91 24.02
N ILE A 372 -10.74 42.53 24.22
CA ILE A 372 -11.74 42.71 23.16
C ILE A 372 -11.16 43.75 22.21
N ILE A 373 -11.07 43.42 20.91
CA ILE A 373 -10.67 44.39 19.88
C ILE A 373 -11.78 45.45 19.81
N GLN A 374 -11.56 46.58 20.47
CA GLN A 374 -12.48 47.71 20.44
C GLN A 374 -12.12 48.59 19.23
N LEU A 375 -13.08 48.78 18.33
CA LEU A 375 -12.90 49.62 17.15
C LEU A 375 -12.77 51.08 17.60
N SER A 376 -11.56 51.64 17.50
CA SER A 376 -11.32 53.06 17.78
C SER A 376 -11.94 53.91 16.67
N LEU A 377 -13.13 54.46 16.92
CA LEU A 377 -13.78 55.44 16.03
C LEU A 377 -12.89 56.66 15.75
N LEU A 378 -11.99 56.98 16.68
CA LEU A 378 -11.02 58.08 16.57
C LEU A 378 -9.91 57.80 15.53
N LEU A 379 -9.58 56.54 15.27
CA LEU A 379 -8.62 56.13 14.23
C LEU A 379 -9.28 55.86 12.88
N LEU A 380 -10.59 55.60 12.85
CA LEU A 380 -11.34 55.42 11.62
C LEU A 380 -11.37 56.69 10.77
N PHE A 381 -11.63 57.85 11.36
CA PHE A 381 -11.68 59.12 10.63
C PHE A 381 -10.37 59.50 9.92
N PRO A 382 -9.19 59.48 10.58
CA PRO A 382 -7.94 59.77 9.90
C PRO A 382 -7.57 58.68 8.87
N SER A 383 -7.91 57.41 9.10
CA SER A 383 -7.69 56.36 8.10
C SER A 383 -8.59 56.51 6.87
N TRP A 384 -9.84 56.95 7.05
CA TRP A 384 -10.78 57.21 5.97
C TRP A 384 -10.39 58.47 5.20
N ALA A 385 -9.92 59.51 5.89
CA ALA A 385 -9.38 60.71 5.25
C ALA A 385 -8.08 60.40 4.47
N LEU A 386 -7.16 59.61 5.02
CA LEU A 386 -5.96 59.15 4.30
C LEU A 386 -6.31 58.29 3.09
N ALA A 387 -7.26 57.35 3.22
CA ALA A 387 -7.74 56.56 2.09
C ALA A 387 -8.41 57.46 1.03
N TYR A 388 -9.19 58.44 1.45
CA TYR A 388 -9.81 59.39 0.53
C TYR A 388 -8.76 60.24 -0.20
N PHE A 389 -7.75 60.76 0.49
CA PHE A 389 -6.67 61.53 -0.15
C PHE A 389 -5.81 60.66 -1.09
N VAL A 390 -5.52 59.41 -0.72
CA VAL A 390 -4.72 58.49 -1.54
C VAL A 390 -5.49 57.98 -2.78
N PHE A 391 -6.81 57.83 -2.68
CA PHE A 391 -7.64 57.36 -3.81
C PHE A 391 -8.32 58.48 -4.61
N SER A 392 -8.35 59.72 -4.12
CA SER A 392 -8.95 60.88 -4.81
C SER A 392 -7.99 61.60 -5.76
N GLU A 393 -6.70 61.25 -5.79
CA GLU A 393 -5.73 61.75 -6.79
C GLU A 393 -5.53 60.77 -7.96
N ARG A 394 -6.60 60.09 -8.39
CA ARG A 394 -6.67 59.46 -9.73
C ARG A 394 -7.75 60.10 -10.58
#